data_AF-A0AAD7HK65-F1
#
_entry.id   AF-A0AAD7HK65-F1
#
_cell.length_a   1.000
_cell.length_b   1.000
_cell.length_c   1.000
_cell.angle_alpha   90.00
_cell.angle_beta   90.00
_cell.angle_gamma   90.00
#
_symmetry.space_group_name_H-M   'P 1'
#
loop_
_entity.id
_entity.type
_entity.pdbx_description
1 polymer ?
#
loop_
_entity_poly.entity_id
_entity_poly.type
_entity_poly.pdbx_seq_one_letter_code
_entity_poly.pdbx_strand_id
1 'polypeptide(L)'
;MYLRTEGTVKHHRDSDPQLPRSLWESFEREFPNSFIFSSVFPHIRQCIVSKKASPNSAVPVTSNLTIQCLESGTTCGKEETEKLGLVDLFQNMGYLHLAAFQGDLPLAYEARRLGTSVRIRNKDGLSALYFGCRTMTTFMGSDAPSNKSPAEEADDREAFAALRAKISRVCVFLLSHHSDPNETHDGLSLLHIACLTSSWDLIHALLLHGADPSPSSLGPSRHPVRFLKTESDRARFRSLVSEVKKSTAGRPPRLCPCASGLPIESCHGVPGGKLYPQEYLCCCGTRRIYSACCGKQSGRVWTEEWNEVADRLETRETVSLESLLGDRHQNISDSMLERVLQAIDSGALAHRMDGFRQAQDEILNKLGASGQIHPAFVVAIRKAGILVPYPAGIAVAVSKGEWRETIAIWNGAVDAYIASGVDSQPKDAIENAAKISIIGGPLYRRCEASGCANIEGRNSVQLQRCMRCQTAVYCGRTCQKSAWQSHKLACQSGKVKAQLLPSQRELLAAMAWATGSQNGPYVDALS
;
A
#
# COMPACT_ATOMS: atom_id res chain seq x y z
N MET A 1 8.18 -16.90 -30.64
CA MET A 1 6.91 -16.92 -29.89
C MET A 1 6.78 -15.62 -29.12
N TYR A 2 5.72 -14.85 -29.34
CA TYR A 2 5.37 -13.68 -28.52
C TYR A 2 3.94 -13.89 -28.02
N LEU A 3 3.62 -13.47 -26.79
CA LEU A 3 2.21 -13.40 -26.40
C LEU A 3 1.64 -12.14 -27.06
N ARG A 4 0.58 -12.29 -27.83
CA ARG A 4 -0.18 -11.17 -28.36
C ARG A 4 -1.54 -11.27 -27.71
N THR A 5 -1.99 -10.21 -27.05
CA THR A 5 -3.39 -10.11 -26.69
C THR A 5 -4.15 -9.83 -27.99
N GLU A 6 -4.95 -10.78 -28.46
CA GLU A 6 -5.83 -10.52 -29.61
C GLU A 6 -6.85 -9.42 -29.28
N GLY A 7 -7.09 -8.56 -30.27
CA GLY A 7 -8.08 -7.50 -30.22
C GLY A 7 -7.44 -6.12 -30.39
N THR A 8 -7.91 -5.36 -31.37
CA THR A 8 -7.84 -3.90 -31.28
C THR A 8 -8.42 -3.52 -29.93
N VAL A 9 -7.57 -3.06 -29.01
CA VAL A 9 -8.01 -2.60 -27.69
C VAL A 9 -8.91 -1.40 -27.96
N LYS A 10 -10.23 -1.62 -27.98
CA LYS A 10 -11.18 -0.52 -27.88
C LYS A 10 -10.90 0.13 -26.52
N HIS A 11 -10.22 1.26 -26.55
CA HIS A 11 -9.89 2.04 -25.37
C HIS A 11 -11.19 2.42 -24.65
N HIS A 12 -11.53 1.69 -23.59
CA HIS A 12 -12.53 2.16 -22.66
C HIS A 12 -11.86 3.23 -21.79
N ARG A 13 -12.50 4.38 -21.61
CA ARG A 13 -12.03 5.43 -20.67
C ARG A 13 -11.85 4.91 -19.23
N ASP A 14 -12.43 3.74 -18.92
CA ASP A 14 -12.35 3.05 -17.64
C ASP A 14 -11.20 2.01 -17.54
N SER A 15 -10.45 1.77 -18.63
CA SER A 15 -9.34 0.80 -18.71
C SER A 15 -7.97 1.48 -18.83
N ASP A 16 -7.85 2.72 -18.34
CA ASP A 16 -6.60 3.45 -18.29
C ASP A 16 -5.59 2.64 -17.43
N PRO A 17 -4.42 2.24 -17.94
CA PRO A 17 -3.37 1.67 -17.11
C PRO A 17 -2.96 2.81 -16.20
N GLN A 18 -3.42 2.75 -14.95
CA GLN A 18 -3.38 3.81 -13.94
C GLN A 18 -1.94 4.21 -13.56
N LEU A 19 -1.26 4.81 -14.53
CA LEU A 19 0.09 5.33 -14.61
C LEU A 19 -0.04 6.82 -14.92
N PRO A 20 1.02 7.62 -14.67
CA PRO A 20 1.02 9.01 -15.10
C PRO A 20 0.89 9.04 -16.63
N ARG A 21 0.01 9.91 -17.15
CA ARG A 21 -0.35 9.96 -18.57
C ARG A 21 0.85 10.06 -19.51
N SER A 22 1.86 10.84 -19.15
CA SER A 22 3.10 10.98 -19.94
C SER A 22 3.90 9.68 -20.04
N LEU A 23 3.96 8.90 -18.96
CA LEU A 23 4.61 7.58 -18.94
C LEU A 23 3.80 6.59 -19.77
N TRP A 24 2.48 6.65 -19.64
CA TRP A 24 1.56 5.82 -20.42
C TRP A 24 1.73 6.04 -21.93
N GLU A 25 1.64 7.28 -22.40
CA GLU A 25 1.78 7.64 -23.81
C GLU A 25 3.16 7.24 -24.37
N SER A 26 4.20 7.31 -23.53
CA SER A 26 5.53 6.84 -23.90
C SER A 26 5.60 5.32 -24.05
N PHE A 27 5.02 4.56 -23.11
CA PHE A 27 4.99 3.11 -23.15
C PHE A 27 4.12 2.56 -24.28
N GLU A 28 2.96 3.16 -24.53
CA GLU A 28 2.06 2.73 -25.61
C GLU A 28 2.71 2.92 -26.98
N ARG A 29 3.39 4.06 -27.20
CA ARG A 29 4.08 4.34 -28.46
C ARG A 29 5.18 3.33 -28.77
N GLU A 30 5.94 2.92 -27.76
CA GLU A 30 7.13 2.07 -27.95
C GLU A 30 6.85 0.56 -27.77
N PHE A 31 5.89 0.21 -26.91
CA PHE A 31 5.52 -1.15 -26.55
C PHE A 31 3.99 -1.35 -26.61
N PRO A 32 3.34 -1.16 -27.78
CA PRO A 32 1.88 -1.18 -27.90
C PRO A 32 1.25 -2.53 -27.52
N ASN A 33 2.04 -3.62 -27.52
CA ASN A 33 1.60 -4.97 -27.15
C ASN A 33 2.01 -5.36 -25.72
N SER A 34 2.36 -4.39 -24.86
CA SER A 34 2.73 -4.69 -23.47
C SER A 34 1.57 -5.33 -22.71
N PHE A 35 1.89 -6.29 -21.84
CA PHE A 35 0.92 -6.96 -20.98
C PHE A 35 0.15 -5.98 -20.08
N ILE A 36 0.74 -4.82 -19.75
CA ILE A 36 0.09 -3.80 -18.93
C ILE A 36 -1.14 -3.19 -19.60
N PHE A 37 -1.25 -3.28 -20.94
CA PHE A 37 -2.38 -2.82 -21.73
C PHE A 37 -3.45 -3.90 -21.95
N SER A 38 -3.22 -5.11 -21.45
CA SER A 38 -4.22 -6.18 -21.51
C SER A 38 -5.44 -5.84 -20.65
N SER A 39 -6.60 -6.37 -21.04
CA SER A 39 -7.85 -6.22 -20.28
C SER A 39 -7.80 -6.87 -18.89
N VAL A 40 -6.87 -7.80 -18.66
CA VAL A 40 -6.71 -8.56 -17.41
C VAL A 40 -5.83 -7.81 -16.41
N PHE A 41 -4.84 -7.05 -16.89
CA PHE A 41 -3.84 -6.42 -16.03
C PHE A 41 -4.40 -5.45 -14.99
N PRO A 42 -5.41 -4.60 -15.28
CA PRO A 42 -6.02 -3.74 -14.27
C PRO A 42 -6.60 -4.53 -13.07
N HIS A 43 -7.12 -5.73 -13.31
CA HIS A 43 -7.65 -6.57 -12.23
C HIS A 43 -6.53 -7.14 -11.36
N ILE A 44 -5.47 -7.65 -11.99
CA ILE A 44 -4.27 -8.14 -11.31
C ILE A 44 -3.67 -7.04 -10.44
N ARG A 45 -3.46 -5.86 -11.04
CA ARG A 45 -2.93 -4.68 -10.36
C ARG A 45 -3.77 -4.32 -9.14
N GLN A 46 -5.09 -4.31 -9.28
CA GLN A 46 -6.00 -4.04 -8.17
C GLN A 46 -5.82 -5.05 -7.03
N CYS A 47 -5.75 -6.34 -7.34
CA CYS A 47 -5.54 -7.38 -6.34
C CYS A 47 -4.23 -7.20 -5.57
N ILE A 48 -3.15 -6.81 -6.26
CA ILE A 48 -1.85 -6.54 -5.63
C ILE A 48 -1.90 -5.28 -4.76
N VAL A 49 -2.38 -4.15 -5.29
CA VAL A 49 -2.48 -2.87 -4.55
C VAL A 49 -3.37 -3.00 -3.31
N SER A 50 -4.45 -3.79 -3.41
CA SER A 50 -5.37 -4.04 -2.30
C SER A 50 -4.87 -5.11 -1.32
N LYS A 51 -3.62 -5.60 -1.47
CA LYS A 51 -3.02 -6.67 -0.66
C LYS A 51 -3.81 -7.99 -0.65
N LYS A 52 -4.60 -8.24 -1.71
CA LYS A 52 -5.37 -9.50 -1.92
C LYS A 52 -4.57 -10.56 -2.67
N ALA A 53 -3.49 -10.16 -3.35
CA ALA A 53 -2.56 -11.05 -4.02
C ALA A 53 -1.13 -10.59 -3.75
N SER A 54 -0.19 -11.54 -3.70
CA SER A 54 1.23 -11.21 -3.59
C SER A 54 1.75 -10.72 -4.95
N PRO A 55 2.58 -9.65 -5.00
CA PRO A 55 3.24 -9.24 -6.24
C PRO A 55 4.22 -10.30 -6.76
N ASN A 56 4.68 -11.21 -5.89
CA ASN A 56 5.58 -12.30 -6.24
C ASN A 56 4.85 -13.55 -6.77
N SER A 57 3.52 -13.49 -6.93
CA SER A 57 2.73 -14.63 -7.42
C SER A 57 3.07 -14.94 -8.88
N ALA A 58 2.90 -16.20 -9.27
CA ALA A 58 2.95 -16.58 -10.67
C ALA A 58 1.87 -15.84 -11.47
N VAL A 59 2.16 -15.54 -12.74
CA VAL A 59 1.17 -14.93 -13.64
C VAL A 59 0.01 -15.93 -13.79
N PRO A 60 -1.24 -15.56 -13.47
CA PRO A 60 -2.37 -16.46 -13.64
C PRO A 60 -2.54 -16.77 -15.13
N VAL A 61 -2.26 -18.00 -15.53
CA VAL A 61 -2.49 -18.50 -16.88
C VAL A 61 -3.99 -18.63 -17.07
N THR A 62 -4.65 -17.57 -17.55
CA THR A 62 -6.05 -17.64 -17.96
C THR A 62 -6.16 -18.14 -19.40
N SER A 63 -7.31 -18.71 -19.76
CA SER A 63 -7.63 -19.28 -21.09
C SER A 63 -7.50 -18.33 -22.28
N ASN A 64 -7.16 -17.06 -22.05
CA ASN A 64 -7.16 -15.99 -23.06
C ASN A 64 -5.74 -15.45 -23.38
N LEU A 65 -4.68 -16.06 -22.84
CA LEU A 65 -3.30 -15.76 -23.25
C LEU A 65 -2.96 -16.55 -24.53
N THR A 66 -3.25 -15.96 -25.69
CA THR A 66 -2.86 -16.53 -27.00
C THR A 66 -1.37 -16.30 -27.26
N ILE A 67 -0.65 -17.37 -27.59
CA ILE A 67 0.77 -17.31 -27.97
C ILE A 67 0.85 -17.33 -29.49
N GLN A 68 1.46 -16.32 -30.10
CA GLN A 68 1.71 -16.33 -31.54
C GLN A 68 3.13 -16.86 -31.80
N CYS A 69 3.24 -17.98 -32.54
CA CYS A 69 4.52 -18.56 -32.91
C CYS A 69 5.03 -17.92 -34.22
N LEU A 70 6.24 -17.36 -34.21
CA LEU A 70 6.86 -16.73 -35.38
C LEU A 70 7.16 -17.74 -36.50
N GLU A 71 7.29 -19.02 -36.16
CA GLU A 71 7.56 -20.07 -37.16
C GLU A 71 6.36 -20.37 -38.06
N SER A 72 5.12 -20.10 -37.61
CA SER A 72 3.90 -20.50 -38.32
C SER A 72 2.90 -19.38 -38.60
N GLY A 73 3.08 -18.18 -38.02
CA GLY A 73 2.11 -17.07 -38.15
C GLY A 73 0.76 -17.33 -37.47
N THR A 74 0.51 -18.54 -36.98
CA THR A 74 -0.74 -18.96 -36.34
C THR A 74 -0.80 -18.55 -34.87
N THR A 75 -1.98 -18.11 -34.45
CA THR A 75 -2.33 -17.91 -33.04
C THR A 75 -2.64 -19.26 -32.44
N CYS A 76 -1.80 -19.71 -31.51
CA CYS A 76 -1.88 -21.04 -30.96
C CYS A 76 -2.82 -21.01 -29.74
N GLY A 77 -3.88 -21.81 -29.82
CA GLY A 77 -4.82 -22.02 -28.72
C GLY A 77 -4.25 -22.91 -27.61
N LYS A 78 -5.03 -23.11 -26.54
CA LYS A 78 -4.64 -23.94 -25.39
C LYS A 78 -4.25 -25.38 -25.79
N GLU A 79 -4.93 -25.98 -26.77
CA GLU A 79 -4.63 -27.34 -27.24
C GLU A 79 -3.31 -27.46 -28.04
N GLU A 80 -2.92 -26.41 -28.76
CA GLU A 80 -1.67 -26.39 -29.53
C GLU A 80 -0.46 -26.05 -28.64
N THR A 81 -0.66 -25.22 -27.61
CA THR A 81 0.38 -24.94 -26.59
C THR A 81 0.69 -26.16 -25.74
N GLU A 82 -0.32 -26.99 -25.45
CA GLU A 82 -0.16 -28.30 -24.81
C GLU A 82 0.58 -29.30 -25.72
N LYS A 83 0.26 -29.36 -27.02
CA LYS A 83 0.95 -30.21 -28.01
C LYS A 83 2.42 -29.83 -28.23
N LEU A 84 2.78 -28.55 -28.11
CA LEU A 84 4.14 -28.04 -28.26
C LEU A 84 4.95 -28.05 -26.95
N GLY A 85 4.40 -28.53 -25.83
CA GLY A 85 5.08 -28.58 -24.52
C GLY A 85 5.33 -27.21 -23.88
N LEU A 86 4.66 -26.17 -24.36
CA LEU A 86 4.89 -24.77 -23.95
C LEU A 86 4.16 -24.40 -22.66
N VAL A 87 3.10 -25.13 -22.30
CA VAL A 87 2.37 -24.92 -21.03
C VAL A 87 3.29 -25.10 -19.83
N ASP A 88 4.22 -26.05 -19.90
CA ASP A 88 5.20 -26.26 -18.85
C ASP A 88 6.16 -25.07 -18.72
N LEU A 89 6.57 -24.42 -19.82
CA LEU A 89 7.46 -23.25 -19.76
C LEU A 89 6.87 -22.12 -18.90
N PHE A 90 5.55 -21.86 -18.99
CA PHE A 90 4.89 -20.75 -18.31
C PHE A 90 4.36 -21.08 -16.91
N GLN A 91 4.30 -22.36 -16.53
CA GLN A 91 3.97 -22.75 -15.15
C GLN A 91 5.01 -22.16 -14.18
N ASN A 92 4.54 -21.46 -13.14
CA ASN A 92 5.36 -20.80 -12.12
C ASN A 92 6.30 -19.68 -12.64
N MET A 93 6.01 -19.06 -13.79
CA MET A 93 6.69 -17.80 -14.17
C MET A 93 6.08 -16.60 -13.43
N GLY A 94 6.92 -15.78 -12.80
CA GLY A 94 6.53 -14.49 -12.23
C GLY A 94 6.47 -13.38 -13.28
N TYR A 95 5.94 -12.21 -12.92
CA TYR A 95 5.80 -11.08 -13.85
C TYR A 95 7.12 -10.61 -14.47
N LEU A 96 8.23 -10.64 -13.70
CA LEU A 96 9.55 -10.26 -14.22
C LEU A 96 10.11 -11.30 -15.19
N HIS A 97 9.83 -12.60 -15.01
CA HIS A 97 10.20 -13.64 -15.98
C HIS A 97 9.46 -13.44 -17.30
N LEU A 98 8.16 -13.13 -17.22
CA LEU A 98 7.35 -12.84 -18.40
C LEU A 98 7.88 -11.60 -19.13
N ALA A 99 8.18 -10.52 -18.39
CA ALA A 99 8.77 -9.32 -18.95
C ALA A 99 10.11 -9.60 -19.65
N ALA A 100 10.98 -10.39 -19.02
CA ALA A 100 12.27 -10.78 -19.58
C ALA A 100 12.14 -11.68 -20.81
N PHE A 101 11.14 -12.57 -20.85
CA PHE A 101 10.85 -13.40 -22.02
C PHE A 101 10.41 -12.58 -23.24
N GLN A 102 9.56 -11.59 -23.00
CA GLN A 102 8.93 -10.78 -24.04
C GLN A 102 9.72 -9.51 -24.37
N GLY A 103 10.76 -9.17 -23.63
CA GLY A 103 11.34 -7.83 -23.69
C GLY A 103 10.31 -6.73 -23.39
N ASP A 104 9.35 -7.01 -22.50
CA ASP A 104 8.28 -6.08 -22.11
C ASP A 104 8.77 -5.18 -20.97
N LEU A 105 9.43 -4.08 -21.34
CA LEU A 105 10.00 -3.13 -20.39
C LEU A 105 8.92 -2.43 -19.53
N PRO A 106 7.75 -2.00 -20.06
CA PRO A 106 6.67 -1.48 -19.22
C PRO A 106 6.18 -2.45 -18.15
N LEU A 107 6.03 -3.74 -18.50
CA LEU A 107 5.69 -4.77 -17.51
C LEU A 107 6.78 -4.91 -16.45
N ALA A 108 8.05 -4.85 -16.82
CA ALA A 108 9.16 -4.91 -15.87
C ALA A 108 9.11 -3.73 -14.87
N TYR A 109 8.87 -2.51 -15.36
CA TYR A 109 8.68 -1.32 -14.52
C TYR A 109 7.53 -1.49 -13.55
N GLU A 110 6.36 -1.89 -14.06
CA GLU A 110 5.16 -1.98 -13.22
C GLU A 110 5.23 -3.14 -12.23
N ALA A 111 5.77 -4.29 -12.63
CA ALA A 111 6.03 -5.40 -11.72
C ALA A 111 6.96 -4.96 -10.58
N ARG A 112 8.02 -4.19 -10.89
CA ARG A 112 8.94 -3.69 -9.87
C ARG A 112 8.29 -2.65 -8.96
N ARG A 113 7.49 -1.73 -9.52
CA ARG A 113 6.70 -0.72 -8.78
C ARG A 113 5.76 -1.37 -7.77
N LEU A 114 5.06 -2.42 -8.20
CA LEU A 114 4.13 -3.20 -7.37
C LEU A 114 4.82 -4.07 -6.32
N GLY A 115 6.16 -4.10 -6.30
CA GLY A 115 6.95 -4.78 -5.28
C GLY A 115 7.40 -6.20 -5.63
N THR A 116 7.39 -6.57 -6.91
CA THR A 116 7.95 -7.85 -7.34
C THR A 116 9.46 -7.84 -7.09
N SER A 117 9.96 -8.83 -6.34
CA SER A 117 11.41 -8.93 -6.09
C SER A 117 12.15 -9.49 -7.32
N VAL A 118 13.33 -8.92 -7.60
CA VAL A 118 14.23 -9.43 -8.66
C VAL A 118 14.84 -10.79 -8.32
N ARG A 119 14.74 -11.22 -7.06
CA ARG A 119 15.34 -12.46 -6.54
C ARG A 119 14.47 -13.70 -6.77
N ILE A 120 13.24 -13.53 -7.25
CA ILE A 120 12.33 -14.65 -7.48
C ILE A 120 12.93 -15.56 -8.54
N ARG A 121 12.88 -16.87 -8.28
CA ARG A 121 13.29 -17.91 -9.20
C ARG A 121 12.05 -18.61 -9.78
N ASN A 122 12.08 -18.93 -11.06
CA ASN A 122 11.05 -19.76 -11.68
C ASN A 122 11.22 -21.23 -11.22
N LYS A 123 10.39 -22.13 -11.76
CA LYS A 123 10.47 -23.57 -11.45
C LYS A 123 11.82 -24.22 -11.80
N ASP A 124 12.56 -23.66 -12.75
CA ASP A 124 13.90 -24.15 -13.15
C ASP A 124 15.00 -23.57 -12.25
N GLY A 125 14.64 -22.81 -11.21
CA GLY A 125 15.60 -22.15 -10.32
C GLY A 125 16.24 -20.89 -10.92
N LEU A 126 15.72 -20.36 -12.02
CA LEU A 126 16.30 -19.21 -12.72
C LEU A 126 15.69 -17.89 -12.28
N SER A 127 16.52 -16.87 -12.05
CA SER A 127 16.04 -15.50 -11.90
C SER A 127 15.46 -14.98 -13.22
N ALA A 128 14.72 -13.88 -13.16
CA ALA A 128 14.24 -13.21 -14.36
C ALA A 128 15.40 -12.72 -15.26
N LEU A 129 16.51 -12.28 -14.65
CA LEU A 129 17.69 -11.81 -15.38
C LEU A 129 18.37 -12.96 -16.14
N TYR A 130 18.62 -14.09 -15.47
CA TYR A 130 19.22 -15.25 -16.13
C TYR A 130 18.29 -15.81 -17.20
N PHE A 131 17.00 -15.91 -16.91
CA PHE A 131 16.00 -16.39 -17.86
C PHE A 131 15.97 -15.53 -19.13
N GLY A 132 15.91 -14.20 -19.00
CA GLY A 132 15.98 -13.28 -20.15
C GLY A 132 17.27 -13.43 -20.96
N CYS A 133 18.42 -13.52 -20.28
CA CYS A 133 19.69 -13.77 -20.96
C CYS A 133 19.65 -15.07 -21.76
N ARG A 134 19.21 -16.17 -21.16
CA ARG A 134 19.08 -17.48 -21.82
C ARG A 134 18.14 -17.40 -23.03
N THR A 135 17.00 -16.72 -22.92
CA THR A 135 16.06 -16.54 -24.03
C THR A 135 16.69 -15.86 -25.25
N MET A 136 17.66 -14.95 -25.08
CA MET A 136 18.35 -14.34 -26.21
C MET A 136 19.17 -15.35 -27.04
N THR A 137 19.62 -16.44 -26.43
CA THR A 137 20.41 -17.48 -27.11
C THR A 137 19.55 -18.43 -27.93
N THR A 138 18.28 -18.62 -27.54
CA THR A 138 17.33 -19.54 -28.20
C THR A 138 17.14 -19.23 -29.69
N PHE A 139 17.36 -17.99 -30.12
CA PHE A 139 17.12 -17.52 -31.49
C PHE A 139 18.42 -17.20 -32.26
N MET A 140 19.56 -17.76 -31.85
CA MET A 140 20.86 -17.50 -32.48
C MET A 140 21.21 -18.47 -33.62
N GLY A 141 20.45 -19.55 -33.78
CA GLY A 141 20.59 -20.50 -34.87
C GLY A 141 19.71 -21.72 -34.64
N SER A 142 18.60 -21.83 -35.36
CA SER A 142 17.97 -23.12 -35.59
C SER A 142 18.50 -23.64 -36.93
N ASP A 143 19.28 -24.72 -36.89
CA ASP A 143 19.58 -25.55 -38.08
C ASP A 143 18.35 -26.41 -38.48
N ALA A 144 17.16 -26.02 -38.02
CA ALA A 144 15.93 -26.73 -38.33
C ALA A 144 15.63 -26.51 -39.82
N PRO A 145 15.33 -27.56 -40.60
CA PRO A 145 14.92 -27.41 -41.99
C PRO A 145 13.67 -26.53 -42.05
N SER A 146 13.87 -25.31 -42.53
CA SER A 146 12.84 -24.30 -42.71
C SER A 146 12.28 -24.44 -44.12
N ASN A 147 10.96 -24.59 -44.24
CA ASN A 147 10.27 -24.52 -45.54
C ASN A 147 9.99 -23.05 -45.95
N LYS A 148 10.55 -22.07 -45.24
CA LYS A 148 10.30 -20.65 -45.47
C LYS A 148 11.12 -20.13 -46.64
N SER A 149 10.58 -19.13 -47.32
CA SER A 149 11.31 -18.42 -48.37
C SER A 149 12.46 -17.59 -47.77
N PRO A 150 13.48 -17.25 -48.57
CA PRO A 150 14.59 -16.39 -48.11
C PRO A 150 14.15 -15.02 -47.56
N ALA A 151 13.01 -14.50 -48.03
CA ALA A 151 12.45 -13.24 -47.55
C ALA A 151 11.82 -13.39 -46.15
N GLU A 152 11.09 -14.49 -45.90
CA GLU A 152 10.50 -14.79 -44.59
C GLU A 152 11.58 -15.08 -43.54
N GLU A 153 12.67 -15.75 -43.93
CA GLU A 153 13.81 -15.97 -43.04
C GLU A 153 14.58 -14.69 -42.69
N ALA A 154 14.59 -13.71 -43.61
CA ALA A 154 15.18 -12.40 -43.35
C ALA A 154 14.30 -11.58 -42.39
N ASP A 155 12.98 -11.58 -42.58
CA ASP A 155 12.02 -10.90 -41.69
C ASP A 155 12.06 -11.50 -40.27
N ASP A 156 12.08 -12.82 -40.15
CA ASP A 156 12.24 -13.51 -38.86
C ASP A 156 13.55 -13.09 -38.17
N ARG A 157 14.66 -13.05 -38.92
CA ARG A 157 15.97 -12.69 -38.36
C ARG A 157 15.97 -11.26 -37.82
N GLU A 158 15.34 -10.33 -38.53
CA GLU A 158 15.17 -8.95 -38.10
C GLU A 158 14.27 -8.86 -36.86
N ALA A 159 13.13 -9.56 -36.87
CA ALA A 159 12.22 -9.64 -35.73
C ALA A 159 12.90 -10.22 -34.48
N PHE A 160 13.70 -11.28 -34.63
CA PHE A 160 14.47 -11.87 -33.53
C PHE A 160 15.59 -10.94 -33.05
N ALA A 161 16.24 -10.19 -33.94
CA ALA A 161 17.21 -9.17 -33.55
C ALA A 161 16.55 -8.05 -32.72
N ALA A 162 15.38 -7.55 -33.16
CA ALA A 162 14.60 -6.57 -32.42
C ALA A 162 14.15 -7.10 -31.05
N LEU A 163 13.69 -8.37 -30.98
CA LEU A 163 13.34 -9.02 -29.72
C LEU A 163 14.54 -9.10 -28.76
N ARG A 164 15.71 -9.57 -29.23
CA ARG A 164 16.92 -9.62 -28.41
C ARG A 164 17.30 -8.25 -27.86
N ALA A 165 17.18 -7.20 -28.67
CA ALA A 165 17.43 -5.83 -28.20
C ALA A 165 16.46 -5.41 -27.08
N LYS A 166 15.17 -5.75 -27.20
CA LYS A 166 14.16 -5.50 -26.14
C LYS A 166 14.43 -6.31 -24.87
N ILE A 167 14.77 -7.60 -24.99
CA ILE A 167 15.14 -8.46 -23.85
C ILE A 167 16.39 -7.91 -23.16
N SER A 168 17.40 -7.50 -23.92
CA SER A 168 18.61 -6.86 -23.40
C SER A 168 18.28 -5.63 -22.55
N ARG A 169 17.36 -4.76 -23.00
CA ARG A 169 16.89 -3.60 -22.21
C ARG A 169 16.22 -4.00 -20.90
N VAL A 170 15.41 -5.06 -20.90
CA VAL A 170 14.84 -5.59 -19.65
C VAL A 170 15.93 -6.15 -18.73
N CYS A 171 16.93 -6.85 -19.26
CA CYS A 171 18.05 -7.37 -18.46
C CYS A 171 18.88 -6.23 -17.83
N VAL A 172 19.16 -5.18 -18.59
CA VAL A 172 19.83 -3.96 -18.08
C VAL A 172 18.98 -3.28 -16.99
N PHE A 173 17.66 -3.21 -17.17
CA PHE A 173 16.73 -2.73 -16.15
C PHE A 173 16.77 -3.58 -14.87
N LEU A 174 16.81 -4.91 -14.99
CA LEU A 174 16.90 -5.79 -13.82
C LEU A 174 18.24 -5.62 -13.07
N LEU A 175 19.33 -5.35 -13.78
CA LEU A 175 20.63 -5.04 -13.18
C LEU A 175 20.64 -3.71 -12.42
N SER A 176 19.97 -2.69 -12.96
CA SER A 176 19.82 -1.38 -12.29
C SER A 176 18.97 -1.46 -11.02
N HIS A 177 18.14 -2.49 -10.90
CA HIS A 177 17.43 -2.90 -9.68
C HIS A 177 18.20 -3.90 -8.80
N HIS A 178 19.51 -4.02 -9.01
CA HIS A 178 20.47 -4.81 -8.24
C HIS A 178 20.27 -6.33 -8.27
N SER A 179 19.80 -6.89 -9.38
CA SER A 179 19.92 -8.34 -9.64
C SER A 179 21.38 -8.80 -9.58
N ASP A 180 21.64 -10.06 -9.20
CA ASP A 180 23.02 -10.55 -9.08
C ASP A 180 23.68 -10.69 -10.48
N PRO A 181 24.75 -9.94 -10.77
CA PRO A 181 25.41 -10.00 -12.07
C PRO A 181 26.30 -11.25 -12.26
N ASN A 182 26.56 -12.00 -11.19
CA ASN A 182 27.41 -13.19 -11.17
C ASN A 182 26.61 -14.51 -11.15
N GLU A 183 25.32 -14.46 -11.45
CA GLU A 183 24.51 -15.67 -11.56
C GLU A 183 25.09 -16.65 -12.57
N THR A 184 25.05 -17.94 -12.20
CA THR A 184 25.47 -19.05 -13.04
C THR A 184 24.41 -20.14 -13.07
N HIS A 185 24.27 -20.79 -14.22
CA HIS A 185 23.47 -22.01 -14.38
C HIS A 185 24.12 -22.89 -15.44
N ASP A 186 24.16 -24.20 -15.22
CA ASP A 186 24.83 -25.17 -16.09
C ASP A 186 26.27 -24.78 -16.47
N GLY A 187 26.98 -24.13 -15.54
CA GLY A 187 28.37 -23.68 -15.72
C GLY A 187 28.54 -22.45 -16.61
N LEU A 188 27.44 -21.82 -17.06
CA LEU A 188 27.46 -20.55 -17.79
C LEU A 188 27.04 -19.40 -16.88
N SER A 189 27.77 -18.28 -16.95
CA SER A 189 27.38 -17.03 -16.30
C SER A 189 26.65 -16.10 -17.27
N LEU A 190 26.02 -15.06 -16.73
CA LEU A 190 25.38 -14.00 -17.53
C LEU A 190 26.36 -13.38 -18.55
N LEU A 191 27.62 -13.17 -18.18
CA LEU A 191 28.65 -12.65 -19.10
C LEU A 191 28.95 -13.61 -20.25
N HIS A 192 28.92 -14.93 -20.04
CA HIS A 192 29.08 -15.89 -21.13
C HIS A 192 27.98 -15.72 -22.18
N ILE A 193 26.74 -15.60 -21.72
CA ILE A 193 25.57 -15.42 -22.58
C ILE A 193 25.61 -14.06 -23.30
N ALA A 194 25.98 -12.99 -22.59
CA ALA A 194 26.11 -11.65 -23.18
C ALA A 194 27.23 -11.60 -24.25
N CYS A 195 28.35 -12.28 -24.02
CA CYS A 195 29.42 -12.42 -25.00
C CYS A 195 29.02 -13.27 -26.21
N LEU A 196 28.31 -14.39 -25.99
CA LEU A 196 27.81 -15.24 -27.08
C LEU A 196 26.86 -14.46 -28.01
N THR A 197 25.98 -13.65 -27.42
CA THR A 197 24.99 -12.81 -28.14
C THR A 197 25.58 -11.52 -28.70
N SER A 198 26.85 -11.19 -28.40
CA SER A 198 27.49 -9.91 -28.70
C SER A 198 26.65 -8.69 -28.24
N SER A 199 25.89 -8.83 -27.15
CA SER A 199 25.04 -7.77 -26.62
C SER A 199 25.88 -6.78 -25.80
N TRP A 200 26.45 -5.79 -26.48
CA TRP A 200 27.42 -4.87 -25.89
C TRP A 200 26.87 -4.03 -24.73
N ASP A 201 25.61 -3.60 -24.81
CA ASP A 201 24.96 -2.87 -23.72
C ASP A 201 24.84 -3.73 -22.46
N LEU A 202 24.51 -5.02 -22.63
CA LEU A 202 24.43 -5.96 -21.52
C LEU A 202 25.81 -6.33 -20.98
N ILE A 203 26.82 -6.54 -21.84
CA ILE A 203 28.22 -6.76 -21.42
C ILE A 203 28.67 -5.59 -20.54
N HIS A 204 28.44 -4.36 -21.01
CA HIS A 204 28.81 -3.16 -20.26
C HIS A 204 28.07 -3.06 -18.94
N ALA A 205 26.75 -3.22 -18.93
CA ALA A 205 25.96 -3.18 -17.70
C ALA A 205 26.39 -4.26 -16.68
N LEU A 206 26.63 -5.49 -17.13
CA LEU A 206 27.09 -6.58 -16.26
C LEU A 206 28.43 -6.24 -15.59
N LEU A 207 29.42 -5.79 -16.38
CA LEU A 207 30.72 -5.39 -15.85
C LEU A 207 30.60 -4.23 -14.86
N LEU A 208 29.84 -3.18 -15.22
CA LEU A 208 29.61 -2.02 -14.37
C LEU A 208 28.93 -2.39 -13.04
N HIS A 209 28.05 -3.38 -13.05
CA HIS A 209 27.40 -3.87 -11.85
C HIS A 209 28.21 -4.92 -11.06
N GLY A 210 29.41 -5.27 -11.52
CA GLY A 210 30.35 -6.13 -10.78
C GLY A 210 30.39 -7.59 -11.23
N ALA A 211 30.01 -7.90 -12.47
CA ALA A 211 30.22 -9.23 -13.04
C ALA A 211 31.72 -9.55 -13.17
N ASP A 212 32.12 -10.76 -12.78
CA ASP A 212 33.51 -11.22 -12.87
C ASP A 212 33.86 -11.61 -14.32
N PRO A 213 34.75 -10.86 -15.00
CA PRO A 213 35.16 -11.17 -16.38
C PRO A 213 36.07 -12.40 -16.48
N SER A 214 36.61 -12.90 -15.37
CA SER A 214 37.54 -14.03 -15.30
C SER A 214 37.34 -14.83 -13.99
N PRO A 215 36.21 -15.55 -13.85
CA PRO A 215 35.94 -16.36 -12.67
C PRO A 215 37.04 -17.37 -12.44
N SER A 216 37.70 -17.30 -11.28
CA SER A 216 38.81 -18.21 -10.93
C SER A 216 38.39 -19.68 -10.83
N SER A 217 37.08 -19.92 -10.66
CA SER A 217 36.46 -21.25 -10.65
C SER A 217 36.41 -21.92 -12.04
N LEU A 218 36.68 -21.18 -13.12
CA LEU A 218 36.64 -21.67 -14.49
C LEU A 218 38.05 -21.65 -15.10
N GLY A 219 38.38 -22.69 -15.89
CA GLY A 219 39.63 -22.70 -16.65
C GLY A 219 39.65 -21.61 -17.75
N PRO A 220 40.82 -21.15 -18.23
CA PRO A 220 40.94 -20.08 -19.21
C PRO A 220 40.19 -20.30 -20.54
N SER A 221 39.95 -21.56 -20.92
CA SER A 221 39.16 -21.94 -22.09
C SER A 221 37.67 -21.62 -21.94
N ARG A 222 37.19 -21.48 -20.72
CA ARG A 222 35.80 -21.19 -20.35
C ARG A 222 35.63 -19.75 -19.86
N HIS A 223 36.50 -18.82 -20.23
CA HIS A 223 36.29 -17.40 -19.90
C HIS A 223 35.26 -16.77 -20.86
N PRO A 224 34.40 -15.83 -20.38
CA PRO A 224 33.38 -15.19 -21.21
C PRO A 224 33.91 -14.58 -22.51
N VAL A 225 35.08 -13.96 -22.48
CA VAL A 225 35.72 -13.33 -23.66
C VAL A 225 35.90 -14.29 -24.84
N ARG A 226 35.97 -15.61 -24.61
CA ARG A 226 36.15 -16.60 -25.67
C ARG A 226 34.88 -16.81 -26.51
N PHE A 227 33.71 -16.46 -25.98
CA PHE A 227 32.43 -16.57 -26.67
C PHE A 227 32.21 -15.45 -27.70
N LEU A 228 33.04 -14.39 -27.67
CA LEU A 228 33.06 -13.36 -28.71
C LEU A 228 33.73 -13.91 -29.97
N LYS A 229 33.11 -13.66 -31.13
CA LYS A 229 33.51 -14.24 -32.42
C LYS A 229 34.81 -13.65 -32.96
N THR A 230 34.94 -12.32 -32.93
CA THR A 230 36.05 -11.61 -33.58
C THR A 230 37.13 -11.18 -32.58
N GLU A 231 38.38 -11.04 -33.02
CA GLU A 231 39.43 -10.50 -32.14
C GLU A 231 39.21 -9.03 -31.81
N SER A 232 38.56 -8.27 -32.71
CA SER A 232 38.13 -6.90 -32.45
C SER A 232 37.18 -6.83 -31.25
N ASP A 233 36.18 -7.71 -31.20
CA ASP A 233 35.27 -7.81 -30.05
C ASP A 233 36.02 -8.19 -28.77
N ARG A 234 36.95 -9.15 -28.84
CA ARG A 234 37.76 -9.54 -27.67
C ARG A 234 38.62 -8.39 -27.17
N ALA A 235 39.22 -7.61 -28.07
CA ALA A 235 39.99 -6.42 -27.73
C ALA A 235 39.10 -5.36 -27.06
N ARG A 236 37.91 -5.10 -27.62
CA ARG A 236 36.92 -4.18 -27.02
C ARG A 236 36.50 -4.62 -25.63
N PHE A 237 36.25 -5.92 -25.42
CA PHE A 237 35.91 -6.47 -24.10
C PHE A 237 37.04 -6.25 -23.09
N ARG A 238 38.30 -6.55 -23.46
CA ARG A 238 39.46 -6.34 -22.57
C ARG A 238 39.64 -4.86 -22.21
N SER A 239 39.43 -3.96 -23.17
CA SER A 239 39.45 -2.51 -22.91
C SER A 239 38.40 -2.10 -21.89
N LEU A 240 37.16 -2.58 -22.07
CA LEU A 240 36.05 -2.28 -21.16
C LEU A 240 36.30 -2.82 -19.75
N VAL A 241 36.83 -4.03 -19.62
CA VAL A 241 37.23 -4.60 -18.32
C VAL A 241 38.32 -3.73 -17.67
N SER A 242 39.31 -3.27 -18.43
CA SER A 242 40.34 -2.37 -17.90
C SER A 242 39.76 -1.03 -17.45
N GLU A 243 38.78 -0.50 -18.16
CA GLU A 243 38.13 0.78 -17.83
C GLU A 243 37.34 0.67 -16.53
N VAL A 244 36.48 -0.35 -16.42
CA VAL A 244 35.67 -0.59 -15.22
C VAL A 244 36.56 -0.88 -14.00
N LYS A 245 37.66 -1.62 -14.14
CA LYS A 245 38.61 -1.87 -13.04
C LYS A 245 39.35 -0.61 -12.57
N LYS A 246 39.59 0.35 -13.47
CA LYS A 246 40.23 1.63 -13.14
C LYS A 246 39.25 2.61 -12.49
N SER A 247 37.96 2.44 -12.75
CA SER A 247 36.91 3.24 -12.11
C SER A 247 36.93 3.02 -10.60
N THR A 248 36.97 4.11 -9.85
CA THR A 248 36.75 4.10 -8.40
C THR A 248 35.28 4.13 -8.04
N ALA A 249 34.40 4.34 -9.04
CA ALA A 249 32.96 4.25 -8.83
C ALA A 249 32.60 2.79 -8.60
N GLY A 250 32.06 2.49 -7.42
CA GLY A 250 31.51 1.18 -7.10
C GLY A 250 30.28 0.85 -7.97
N ARG A 251 29.60 -0.25 -7.63
CA ARG A 251 28.35 -0.64 -8.30
C ARG A 251 27.39 0.56 -8.37
N PRO A 252 26.82 0.90 -9.55
CA PRO A 252 25.89 2.00 -9.67
C PRO A 252 24.73 1.90 -8.67
N PRO A 253 24.25 3.05 -8.15
CA PRO A 253 23.18 3.05 -7.15
C PRO A 253 21.91 2.46 -7.73
N ARG A 254 21.08 1.86 -6.86
CA ARG A 254 19.83 1.23 -7.29
C ARG A 254 18.87 2.30 -7.78
N LEU A 255 18.32 2.11 -8.97
CA LEU A 255 17.30 3.03 -9.49
C LEU A 255 15.97 2.82 -8.77
N CYS A 256 15.24 3.92 -8.60
CA CYS A 256 13.92 3.90 -8.00
C CYS A 256 12.89 3.33 -8.98
N PRO A 257 12.05 2.36 -8.58
CA PRO A 257 11.10 1.71 -9.48
C PRO A 257 9.88 2.56 -9.84
N CYS A 258 9.88 3.85 -9.47
CA CYS A 258 8.80 4.78 -9.77
C CYS A 258 8.90 5.42 -11.16
N ALA A 259 9.81 4.93 -12.01
CA ALA A 259 10.14 5.47 -13.34
C ALA A 259 10.66 6.92 -13.34
N SER A 260 11.17 7.43 -12.21
CA SER A 260 11.78 8.76 -12.16
C SER A 260 13.18 8.82 -12.78
N GLY A 261 13.82 7.67 -13.00
CA GLY A 261 15.23 7.57 -13.39
C GLY A 261 16.23 7.95 -12.30
N LEU A 262 15.76 8.32 -11.10
CA LEU A 262 16.61 8.71 -9.98
C LEU A 262 17.00 7.49 -9.13
N PRO A 263 18.18 7.52 -8.49
CA PRO A 263 18.52 6.59 -7.41
C PRO A 263 17.49 6.57 -6.29
N ILE A 264 17.35 5.44 -5.60
CA ILE A 264 16.43 5.28 -4.46
C ILE A 264 16.69 6.32 -3.38
N GLU A 265 17.96 6.50 -2.99
CA GLU A 265 18.42 7.48 -2.00
C GLU A 265 18.00 8.93 -2.32
N SER A 266 17.83 9.26 -3.60
CA SER A 266 17.39 10.58 -4.07
C SER A 266 15.90 10.61 -4.47
N CYS A 267 15.15 9.54 -4.16
CA CYS A 267 13.77 9.39 -4.58
C CYS A 267 12.86 8.88 -3.45
N HIS A 268 12.51 7.60 -3.41
CA HIS A 268 11.62 7.05 -2.37
C HIS A 268 12.38 6.56 -1.13
N GLY A 269 13.71 6.63 -1.11
CA GLY A 269 14.56 6.39 0.05
C GLY A 269 14.86 7.65 0.88
N VAL A 270 14.30 8.80 0.50
CA VAL A 270 14.36 10.01 1.33
C VAL A 270 13.51 9.83 2.60
N PRO A 271 13.88 10.46 3.74
CA PRO A 271 13.06 10.41 4.95
C PRO A 271 11.60 10.83 4.69
N GLY A 272 10.64 10.00 5.12
CA GLY A 272 9.20 10.21 4.86
C GLY A 272 8.71 9.86 3.44
N GLY A 273 9.62 9.42 2.57
CA GLY A 273 9.37 9.02 1.18
C GLY A 273 8.67 10.09 0.34
N LYS A 274 7.77 9.65 -0.54
CA LYS A 274 7.03 10.52 -1.46
C LYS A 274 5.53 10.37 -1.29
N LEU A 275 4.77 11.39 -1.68
CA LEU A 275 3.32 11.29 -1.74
C LEU A 275 2.88 10.24 -2.76
N TYR A 276 1.85 9.47 -2.39
CA TYR A 276 1.24 8.50 -3.27
C TYR A 276 0.63 9.21 -4.49
N PRO A 277 0.90 8.76 -5.72
CA PRO A 277 0.43 9.44 -6.92
C PRO A 277 -1.11 9.54 -6.99
N GLN A 278 -1.59 10.70 -7.42
CA GLN A 278 -3.02 11.02 -7.44
C GLN A 278 -3.80 10.24 -8.50
N GLU A 279 -3.16 9.85 -9.59
CA GLU A 279 -3.76 9.09 -10.69
C GLU A 279 -3.78 7.58 -10.44
N TYR A 280 -3.14 7.09 -9.37
CA TYR A 280 -2.98 5.66 -9.12
C TYR A 280 -4.19 5.08 -8.39
N LEU A 281 -4.32 3.75 -8.32
CA LEU A 281 -5.42 3.14 -7.59
C LEU A 281 -5.34 3.46 -6.12
N CYS A 282 -6.48 3.74 -5.51
CA CYS A 282 -6.50 3.96 -4.08
C CYS A 282 -6.10 2.67 -3.32
N CYS A 283 -5.14 2.79 -2.40
CA CYS A 283 -4.67 1.69 -1.57
C CYS A 283 -5.75 1.08 -0.64
N CYS A 284 -6.90 1.75 -0.47
CA CYS A 284 -8.03 1.24 0.30
C CYS A 284 -8.80 0.10 -0.39
N GLY A 285 -8.41 -0.27 -1.61
CA GLY A 285 -8.95 -1.40 -2.35
C GLY A 285 -10.24 -1.14 -3.12
N THR A 286 -10.70 0.11 -3.16
CA THR A 286 -11.73 0.53 -4.12
C THR A 286 -11.14 0.54 -5.54
N ARG A 287 -11.94 0.24 -6.57
CA ARG A 287 -11.52 0.36 -7.99
C ARG A 287 -11.36 1.81 -8.46
N ARG A 288 -11.22 2.76 -7.54
CA ARG A 288 -11.18 4.20 -7.84
C ARG A 288 -9.75 4.70 -7.74
N ILE A 289 -9.41 5.68 -8.56
CA ILE A 289 -8.14 6.40 -8.44
C ILE A 289 -8.09 7.16 -7.11
N TYR A 290 -6.88 7.36 -6.58
CA TYR A 290 -6.63 7.90 -5.26
C TYR A 290 -7.25 9.29 -5.08
N SER A 291 -7.03 10.19 -6.04
CA SER A 291 -7.63 11.54 -6.10
C SER A 291 -9.16 11.56 -6.17
N ALA A 292 -9.80 10.45 -6.52
CA ALA A 292 -11.25 10.29 -6.56
C ALA A 292 -11.80 9.45 -5.39
N CYS A 293 -10.94 8.99 -4.48
CA CYS A 293 -11.29 8.14 -3.35
C CYS A 293 -10.75 8.71 -2.03
N CYS A 294 -9.77 8.07 -1.38
CA CYS A 294 -9.24 8.55 -0.10
C CYS A 294 -8.55 9.91 -0.23
N GLY A 295 -8.01 10.26 -1.40
CA GLY A 295 -7.44 11.59 -1.66
C GLY A 295 -8.47 12.73 -1.66
N LYS A 296 -9.78 12.44 -1.74
CA LYS A 296 -10.86 13.43 -1.51
C LYS A 296 -11.26 13.56 -0.05
N GLN A 297 -11.00 12.53 0.75
CA GLN A 297 -11.41 12.51 2.16
C GLN A 297 -10.38 13.30 2.95
N SER A 298 -10.82 14.39 3.60
CA SER A 298 -9.99 15.12 4.54
C SER A 298 -9.58 14.19 5.69
N GLY A 299 -8.39 13.60 5.63
CA GLY A 299 -7.68 13.05 6.78
C GLY A 299 -6.62 12.04 6.40
N ARG A 300 -6.72 11.44 5.20
CA ARG A 300 -5.91 10.28 4.80
C ARG A 300 -4.97 10.65 3.68
N VAL A 301 -3.69 10.73 4.02
CA VAL A 301 -2.61 10.90 3.05
C VAL A 301 -1.90 9.56 2.91
N TRP A 302 -1.67 9.12 1.68
CA TRP A 302 -0.83 7.95 1.43
C TRP A 302 0.56 8.43 1.01
N THR A 303 1.59 7.81 1.57
CA THR A 303 2.98 7.95 1.14
C THR A 303 3.50 6.63 0.60
N GLU A 304 4.49 6.68 -0.28
CA GLU A 304 5.30 5.56 -0.74
C GLU A 304 6.73 5.75 -0.23
N GLU A 305 7.25 4.73 0.43
CA GLU A 305 8.61 4.70 0.96
C GLU A 305 9.33 3.44 0.46
N TRP A 306 10.63 3.54 0.22
CA TRP A 306 11.43 2.36 -0.10
C TRP A 306 11.74 1.57 1.17
N ASN A 307 11.38 0.29 1.18
CA ASN A 307 11.74 -0.65 2.23
C ASN A 307 12.93 -1.50 1.77
N GLU A 308 14.12 -1.23 2.31
CA GLU A 308 15.36 -1.95 1.98
C GLU A 308 15.29 -3.44 2.33
N VAL A 309 14.67 -3.79 3.46
CA VAL A 309 14.58 -5.19 3.94
C VAL A 309 13.63 -5.99 3.07
N ALA A 310 12.49 -5.40 2.72
CA ALA A 310 11.48 -6.04 1.89
C ALA A 310 11.77 -5.95 0.38
N ASP A 311 12.80 -5.18 -0.02
CA ASP A 311 13.20 -4.94 -1.40
C ASP A 311 12.02 -4.46 -2.27
N ARG A 312 11.23 -3.49 -1.78
CA ARG A 312 10.08 -2.94 -2.50
C ARG A 312 9.67 -1.56 -2.00
N LEU A 313 8.91 -0.84 -2.82
CA LEU A 313 8.12 0.30 -2.35
C LEU A 313 6.98 -0.21 -1.47
N GLU A 314 6.79 0.44 -0.33
CA GLU A 314 5.67 0.20 0.57
C GLU A 314 4.81 1.44 0.70
N THR A 315 3.51 1.23 0.67
CA THR A 315 2.53 2.29 0.89
C THR A 315 2.21 2.38 2.37
N ARG A 316 2.34 3.58 2.94
CA ARG A 316 1.97 3.89 4.32
C ARG A 316 0.82 4.89 4.32
N GLU A 317 -0.18 4.61 5.14
CA GLU A 317 -1.22 5.60 5.44
C GLU A 317 -0.66 6.54 6.52
N THR A 318 -0.54 7.80 6.19
CA THR A 318 -0.23 8.88 7.10
C THR A 318 -1.48 9.73 7.31
N VAL A 319 -1.75 10.10 8.56
CA VAL A 319 -2.85 11.00 8.87
C VAL A 319 -2.26 12.41 8.86
N SER A 320 -2.51 13.20 7.81
CA SER A 320 -2.07 14.61 7.80
C SER A 320 -2.83 15.38 8.87
N LEU A 321 -2.09 16.04 9.75
CA LEU A 321 -2.60 16.96 10.77
C LEU A 321 -3.37 18.13 10.14
N GLU A 322 -2.93 18.65 8.99
CA GLU A 322 -3.66 19.70 8.25
C GLU A 322 -5.06 19.22 7.88
N SER A 323 -5.16 17.94 7.55
CA SER A 323 -6.41 17.33 7.18
C SER A 323 -7.30 16.90 8.35
N LEU A 324 -6.73 16.71 9.55
CA LEU A 324 -7.47 16.57 10.82
C LEU A 324 -7.98 17.91 11.36
N LEU A 325 -7.27 19.00 11.05
CA LEU A 325 -7.55 20.34 11.55
C LEU A 325 -8.49 21.14 10.63
N GLY A 326 -8.56 20.81 9.33
CA GLY A 326 -9.41 21.51 8.36
C GLY A 326 -9.14 23.02 8.35
N ASP A 327 -10.18 23.84 8.21
CA ASP A 327 -10.10 25.32 8.21
C ASP A 327 -9.52 25.94 9.49
N ARG A 328 -9.25 25.16 10.55
CA ARG A 328 -8.62 25.65 11.79
C ARG A 328 -7.13 25.97 11.63
N HIS A 329 -6.52 25.63 10.47
CA HIS A 329 -5.13 25.97 10.14
C HIS A 329 -4.85 27.48 10.09
N GLN A 330 -5.88 28.31 9.86
CA GLN A 330 -5.69 29.77 9.80
C GLN A 330 -5.34 30.41 11.16
N ASN A 331 -5.48 29.68 12.27
CA ASN A 331 -5.24 30.17 13.63
C ASN A 331 -4.05 29.50 14.35
N ILE A 332 -3.25 28.68 13.66
CA ILE A 332 -2.07 28.03 14.25
C ILE A 332 -0.83 28.70 13.66
N SER A 333 0.03 29.27 14.51
CA SER A 333 1.26 29.91 14.03
C SER A 333 2.24 28.88 13.46
N ASP A 334 2.98 29.25 12.41
CA ASP A 334 3.98 28.38 11.77
C ASP A 334 4.99 27.81 12.78
N SER A 335 5.35 28.60 13.79
CA SER A 335 6.22 28.18 14.90
C SER A 335 5.63 27.08 15.80
N MET A 336 4.30 27.02 15.92
CA MET A 336 3.61 26.00 16.68
C MET A 336 3.48 24.71 15.87
N LEU A 337 3.26 24.83 14.55
CA LEU A 337 3.24 23.71 13.61
C LEU A 337 4.60 23.01 13.52
N GLU A 338 5.68 23.77 13.40
CA GLU A 338 7.06 23.27 13.35
C GLU A 338 7.45 22.51 14.63
N ARG A 339 7.02 23.01 15.79
CA ARG A 339 7.17 22.32 17.09
C ARG A 339 6.38 21.02 17.20
N VAL A 340 5.20 20.92 16.58
CA VAL A 340 4.42 19.68 16.58
C VAL A 340 5.08 18.63 15.68
N LEU A 341 5.57 19.04 14.51
CA LEU A 341 6.29 18.16 13.58
C LEU A 341 7.60 17.64 14.18
N GLN A 342 8.41 18.51 14.80
CA GLN A 342 9.60 18.08 15.55
C GLN A 342 9.27 17.12 16.69
N ALA A 343 8.13 17.28 17.37
CA ALA A 343 7.72 16.37 18.43
C ALA A 343 7.27 15.00 17.90
N ILE A 344 6.74 14.93 16.68
CA ILE A 344 6.38 13.67 16.01
C ILE A 344 7.65 12.93 15.57
N ASP A 345 8.55 13.62 14.88
CA ASP A 345 9.79 13.04 14.33
C ASP A 345 10.75 12.56 15.42
N SER A 346 10.77 13.22 16.57
CA SER A 346 11.59 12.82 17.73
C SER A 346 10.97 11.71 18.59
N GLY A 347 9.78 11.21 18.26
CA GLY A 347 9.03 10.28 19.11
C GLY A 347 8.51 10.91 20.41
N ALA A 348 8.70 12.22 20.60
CA ALA A 348 8.20 12.96 21.77
C ALA A 348 6.67 12.96 21.83
N LEU A 349 5.95 12.81 20.71
CA LEU A 349 4.49 12.65 20.70
C LEU A 349 4.07 11.29 21.28
N ALA A 350 4.80 10.21 21.00
CA ALA A 350 4.54 8.90 21.59
C ALA A 350 4.81 8.92 23.11
N HIS A 351 5.95 9.47 23.53
CA HIS A 351 6.24 9.70 24.95
C HIS A 351 5.21 10.62 25.63
N ARG A 352 4.70 11.64 24.92
CA ARG A 352 3.63 12.51 25.42
C ARG A 352 2.30 11.76 25.51
N MET A 353 1.95 10.90 24.54
CA MET A 353 0.76 10.06 24.56
C MET A 353 0.82 9.02 25.69
N ASP A 354 2.00 8.43 25.93
CA ASP A 354 2.23 7.55 27.08
C ASP A 354 2.11 8.33 28.39
N GLY A 355 2.64 9.56 28.45
CA GLY A 355 2.42 10.47 29.57
C GLY A 355 0.93 10.81 29.79
N PHE A 356 0.15 11.00 28.71
CA PHE A 356 -1.29 11.20 28.81
C PHE A 356 -2.03 9.96 29.31
N ARG A 357 -1.64 8.77 28.87
CA ARG A 357 -2.20 7.50 29.37
C ARG A 357 -1.87 7.30 30.85
N GLN A 358 -0.64 7.57 31.26
CA GLN A 358 -0.22 7.52 32.67
C GLN A 358 -1.01 8.52 33.53
N ALA A 359 -1.13 9.78 33.08
CA ALA A 359 -1.91 10.80 33.77
C ALA A 359 -3.40 10.43 33.84
N GLN A 360 -3.97 9.87 32.77
CA GLN A 360 -5.33 9.35 32.76
C GLN A 360 -5.50 8.21 33.77
N ASP A 361 -4.59 7.24 33.82
CA ASP A 361 -4.66 6.14 34.78
C ASP A 361 -4.55 6.62 36.22
N GLU A 362 -3.72 7.62 36.51
CA GLU A 362 -3.67 8.27 37.83
C GLU A 362 -4.99 8.96 38.19
N ILE A 363 -5.60 9.69 37.25
CA ILE A 363 -6.91 10.32 37.45
C ILE A 363 -7.98 9.26 37.69
N LEU A 364 -8.02 8.20 36.88
CA LEU A 364 -8.96 7.08 37.05
C LEU A 364 -8.78 6.39 38.40
N ASN A 365 -7.55 6.19 38.87
CA ASN A 365 -7.27 5.62 40.17
C ASN A 365 -7.78 6.52 41.31
N LYS A 366 -7.53 7.84 41.24
CA LYS A 366 -7.98 8.80 42.26
C LYS A 366 -9.50 8.92 42.31
N LEU A 367 -10.14 9.11 41.16
CA LEU A 367 -11.60 9.21 41.05
C LEU A 367 -12.29 7.88 41.40
N GLY A 368 -11.66 6.75 41.08
CA GLY A 368 -12.16 5.42 41.44
C GLY A 368 -12.10 5.20 42.95
N ALA A 369 -10.98 5.55 43.59
CA ALA A 369 -10.81 5.45 45.04
C ALA A 369 -11.76 6.37 45.82
N SER A 370 -12.12 7.53 45.27
CA SER A 370 -13.11 8.45 45.85
C SER A 370 -14.57 8.09 45.54
N GLY A 371 -14.82 7.04 44.74
CA GLY A 371 -16.16 6.61 44.34
C GLY A 371 -16.86 7.56 43.35
N GLN A 372 -16.13 8.49 42.73
CA GLN A 372 -16.69 9.46 41.79
C GLN A 372 -16.91 8.87 40.38
N ILE A 373 -16.15 7.83 40.02
CA ILE A 373 -16.36 7.08 38.79
C ILE A 373 -16.68 5.62 39.09
N HIS A 374 -17.56 5.04 38.27
CA HIS A 374 -18.01 3.66 38.44
C HIS A 374 -16.88 2.68 38.09
N PRO A 375 -16.62 1.62 38.88
CA PRO A 375 -15.50 0.71 38.60
C PRO A 375 -15.62 -0.01 37.25
N ALA A 376 -16.84 -0.41 36.84
CA ALA A 376 -17.11 -0.93 35.50
C ALA A 376 -16.65 0.02 34.36
N PHE A 377 -16.77 1.34 34.55
CA PHE A 377 -16.30 2.34 33.60
C PHE A 377 -14.77 2.36 33.51
N VAL A 378 -14.09 2.22 34.66
CA VAL A 378 -12.62 2.14 34.75
C VAL A 378 -12.08 0.89 34.06
N VAL A 379 -12.74 -0.26 34.24
CA VAL A 379 -12.36 -1.50 33.56
C VAL A 379 -12.53 -1.35 32.05
N ALA A 380 -13.65 -0.77 31.61
CA ALA A 380 -13.95 -0.62 30.19
C ALA A 380 -12.99 0.35 29.48
N ILE A 381 -12.65 1.48 30.10
CA ILE A 381 -11.72 2.46 29.50
C ILE A 381 -10.32 1.90 29.33
N ARG A 382 -9.82 1.16 30.32
CA ARG A 382 -8.52 0.47 30.25
C ARG A 382 -8.52 -0.61 29.19
N LYS A 383 -9.58 -1.41 29.12
CA LYS A 383 -9.68 -2.52 28.16
C LYS A 383 -9.79 -2.03 26.72
N ALA A 384 -10.51 -0.93 26.50
CA ALA A 384 -10.68 -0.33 25.17
C ALA A 384 -9.52 0.60 24.76
N GLY A 385 -8.63 0.98 25.70
CA GLY A 385 -7.46 1.81 25.42
C GLY A 385 -7.80 3.23 24.94
N ILE A 386 -8.95 3.77 25.33
CA ILE A 386 -9.45 5.08 24.89
C ILE A 386 -9.02 6.17 25.89
N LEU A 387 -8.53 7.30 25.39
CA LEU A 387 -8.18 8.46 26.24
C LEU A 387 -9.42 9.10 26.89
N VAL A 388 -10.46 9.43 26.10
CA VAL A 388 -11.77 9.83 26.64
C VAL A 388 -12.87 9.49 25.62
N PRO A 389 -13.92 8.74 25.98
CA PRO A 389 -15.07 8.56 25.10
C PRO A 389 -15.93 9.85 25.09
N TYR A 390 -16.04 10.51 23.94
CA TYR A 390 -16.81 11.75 23.75
C TYR A 390 -17.97 11.56 22.74
N PRO A 391 -19.16 12.17 22.98
CA PRO A 391 -20.25 12.22 22.03
C PRO A 391 -19.85 12.86 20.67
N ALA A 392 -20.21 12.25 19.53
CA ALA A 392 -19.72 12.64 18.20
C ALA A 392 -19.81 14.16 17.92
N GLY A 393 -18.63 14.76 17.64
CA GLY A 393 -18.44 16.20 17.38
C GLY A 393 -16.98 16.67 17.50
N ILE A 394 -16.11 15.87 18.13
CA ILE A 394 -14.67 16.14 18.22
C ILE A 394 -13.93 14.90 17.67
N ALA A 395 -13.12 15.13 16.63
CA ALA A 395 -12.47 14.11 15.83
C ALA A 395 -11.48 13.28 16.66
N VAL A 396 -11.84 12.03 16.95
CA VAL A 396 -10.83 10.98 17.13
C VAL A 396 -10.61 10.38 15.74
N ALA A 397 -9.37 10.35 15.29
CA ALA A 397 -8.93 9.86 13.98
C ALA A 397 -9.07 8.33 13.84
N VAL A 398 -10.24 7.77 14.17
CA VAL A 398 -10.56 6.36 14.00
C VAL A 398 -11.65 6.21 12.95
N SER A 399 -11.51 5.22 12.08
CA SER A 399 -12.56 4.91 11.12
C SER A 399 -13.86 4.53 11.85
N LYS A 400 -15.01 4.73 11.18
CA LYS A 400 -16.31 4.27 11.69
C LYS A 400 -16.34 2.75 11.99
N GLY A 401 -15.45 1.97 11.39
CA GLY A 401 -15.31 0.53 11.63
C GLY A 401 -14.56 0.25 12.94
N GLU A 402 -13.35 0.79 13.06
CA GLU A 402 -12.53 0.66 14.28
C GLU A 402 -13.25 1.22 15.49
N TRP A 403 -13.94 2.36 15.37
CA TRP A 403 -14.71 2.89 16.49
C TRP A 403 -15.83 1.95 16.94
N ARG A 404 -16.49 1.24 16.01
CA ARG A 404 -17.50 0.23 16.38
C ARG A 404 -16.89 -0.93 17.15
N GLU A 405 -15.72 -1.39 16.70
CA GLU A 405 -15.00 -2.47 17.36
C GLU A 405 -14.53 -2.05 18.75
N THR A 406 -13.96 -0.85 18.90
CA THR A 406 -13.58 -0.28 20.19
C THR A 406 -14.77 -0.16 21.14
N ILE A 407 -15.94 0.28 20.67
CA ILE A 407 -17.16 0.34 21.49
C ILE A 407 -17.68 -1.06 21.85
N ALA A 408 -17.51 -2.04 20.96
CA ALA A 408 -17.83 -3.44 21.27
C ALA A 408 -16.89 -3.99 22.35
N ILE A 409 -15.59 -3.71 22.28
CA ILE A 409 -14.61 -4.06 23.31
C ILE A 409 -14.99 -3.39 24.64
N TRP A 410 -15.32 -2.11 24.63
CA TRP A 410 -15.75 -1.36 25.82
C TRP A 410 -16.97 -2.00 26.46
N ASN A 411 -18.06 -2.15 25.71
CA ASN A 411 -19.31 -2.66 26.26
C ASN A 411 -19.19 -4.13 26.68
N GLY A 412 -18.40 -4.92 25.95
CA GLY A 412 -18.05 -6.30 26.33
C GLY A 412 -17.25 -6.36 27.63
N ALA A 413 -16.38 -5.39 27.91
CA ALA A 413 -15.68 -5.29 29.19
C ALA A 413 -16.63 -4.98 30.35
N VAL A 414 -17.65 -4.13 30.11
CA VAL A 414 -18.72 -3.89 31.10
C VAL A 414 -19.52 -5.16 31.34
N ASP A 415 -19.86 -5.92 30.28
CA ASP A 415 -20.57 -7.20 30.41
C ASP A 415 -19.75 -8.23 31.21
N ALA A 416 -18.44 -8.31 30.95
CA ALA A 416 -17.54 -9.17 31.72
C ALA A 416 -17.45 -8.75 33.20
N TYR A 417 -17.42 -7.45 33.48
CA TYR A 417 -17.45 -6.93 34.86
C TYR A 417 -18.75 -7.32 35.57
N ILE A 418 -19.90 -7.17 34.91
CA ILE A 418 -21.20 -7.59 35.47
C ILE A 418 -21.21 -9.09 35.75
N ALA A 419 -20.71 -9.90 34.80
CA ALA A 419 -20.64 -11.35 34.95
C ALA A 419 -19.71 -11.81 36.08
N SER A 420 -18.71 -11.01 36.44
CA SER A 420 -17.79 -11.34 37.53
C SER A 420 -18.44 -11.33 38.93
N GLY A 421 -19.60 -10.68 39.09
CA GLY A 421 -20.32 -10.61 40.36
C GLY A 421 -19.62 -9.81 41.46
N VAL A 422 -18.54 -9.09 41.14
CA VAL A 422 -17.79 -8.25 42.09
C VAL A 422 -18.62 -7.05 42.58
N ASP A 423 -19.55 -6.59 41.75
CA ASP A 423 -20.45 -5.48 42.05
C ASP A 423 -21.84 -5.99 42.42
N SER A 424 -22.33 -5.62 43.60
CA SER A 424 -23.65 -6.03 44.09
C SER A 424 -24.80 -5.21 43.50
N GLN A 425 -24.51 -4.17 42.69
CA GLN A 425 -25.56 -3.39 42.06
C GLN A 425 -26.34 -4.21 41.02
N PRO A 426 -27.64 -3.92 40.81
CA PRO A 426 -28.41 -4.50 39.72
C PRO A 426 -27.73 -4.28 38.36
N LYS A 427 -27.80 -5.30 37.50
CA LYS A 427 -27.20 -5.28 36.15
C LYS A 427 -27.51 -4.00 35.38
N ASP A 428 -28.78 -3.57 35.40
CA ASP A 428 -29.24 -2.39 34.69
C ASP A 428 -28.66 -1.08 35.25
N ALA A 429 -28.40 -1.00 36.55
CA ALA A 429 -27.72 0.15 37.17
C ALA A 429 -26.28 0.27 36.65
N ILE A 430 -25.54 -0.83 36.60
CA ILE A 430 -24.15 -0.87 36.11
C ILE A 430 -24.12 -0.54 34.60
N GLU A 431 -25.02 -1.13 33.81
CA GLU A 431 -25.15 -0.84 32.39
C GLU A 431 -25.43 0.64 32.12
N ASN A 432 -26.34 1.25 32.89
CA ASN A 432 -26.68 2.66 32.78
C ASN A 432 -25.53 3.59 33.24
N ALA A 433 -24.62 3.10 34.08
CA ALA A 433 -23.50 3.88 34.60
C ALA A 433 -22.24 3.80 33.70
N ALA A 434 -22.08 2.73 32.93
CA ALA A 434 -20.81 2.43 32.25
C ALA A 434 -20.91 2.14 30.74
N LYS A 435 -22.05 1.71 30.19
CA LYS A 435 -22.13 1.40 28.75
C LYS A 435 -22.29 2.66 27.90
N ILE A 436 -21.55 2.69 26.80
CA ILE A 436 -21.56 3.79 25.83
C ILE A 436 -22.09 3.33 24.48
N SER A 437 -22.74 4.24 23.77
CA SER A 437 -23.24 4.04 22.41
C SER A 437 -22.14 4.31 21.39
N ILE A 438 -22.41 3.95 20.14
CA ILE A 438 -21.53 4.28 19.00
C ILE A 438 -21.32 5.79 18.83
N ILE A 439 -22.22 6.62 19.35
CA ILE A 439 -22.03 8.07 19.31
C ILE A 439 -21.11 8.55 20.41
N GLY A 440 -20.69 7.73 21.38
CA GLY A 440 -19.77 8.09 22.47
C GLY A 440 -20.44 8.63 23.73
N GLY A 441 -21.77 8.82 23.73
CA GLY A 441 -22.57 9.09 24.93
C GLY A 441 -23.17 7.81 25.53
N PRO A 442 -24.06 7.91 26.53
CA PRO A 442 -24.71 6.76 27.16
C PRO A 442 -25.36 5.81 26.15
N LEU A 443 -25.20 4.50 26.33
CA LEU A 443 -25.93 3.50 25.55
C LEU A 443 -27.44 3.59 25.81
N TYR A 444 -27.80 3.78 27.08
CA TYR A 444 -29.16 3.94 27.55
C TYR A 444 -29.40 5.41 27.93
N ARG A 445 -29.94 6.19 26.99
CA ARG A 445 -30.20 7.62 27.20
C ARG A 445 -31.37 7.83 28.15
N ARG A 446 -31.36 8.95 28.89
CA ARG A 446 -32.45 9.32 29.81
C ARG A 446 -33.31 10.43 29.21
N CYS A 447 -34.57 10.50 29.62
CA CYS A 447 -35.40 11.65 29.29
C CYS A 447 -34.81 12.93 29.89
N GLU A 448 -34.72 14.02 29.13
CA GLU A 448 -34.17 15.29 29.61
C GLU A 448 -35.18 16.17 30.35
N ALA A 449 -36.43 15.72 30.48
CA ALA A 449 -37.40 16.43 31.31
C ALA A 449 -37.05 16.29 32.78
N SER A 450 -37.01 17.43 33.48
CA SER A 450 -36.82 17.47 34.93
C SER A 450 -37.84 16.57 35.63
N GLY A 451 -37.37 15.70 36.53
CA GLY A 451 -38.19 14.75 37.28
C GLY A 451 -38.61 13.49 36.52
N CYS A 452 -38.20 13.29 35.26
CA CYS A 452 -38.51 12.08 34.51
C CYS A 452 -37.42 11.01 34.67
N ALA A 453 -37.78 9.83 35.18
CA ALA A 453 -36.86 8.71 35.38
C ALA A 453 -36.80 7.73 34.19
N ASN A 454 -37.45 8.05 33.07
CA ASN A 454 -37.52 7.15 31.93
C ASN A 454 -36.19 7.03 31.19
N ILE A 455 -35.81 5.79 30.88
CA ILE A 455 -34.57 5.42 30.20
C ILE A 455 -34.90 4.67 28.91
N GLU A 456 -34.21 5.00 27.82
CA GLU A 456 -34.40 4.37 26.52
C GLU A 456 -34.11 2.87 26.56
N GLY A 457 -34.98 2.07 25.94
CA GLY A 457 -34.82 0.61 25.84
C GLY A 457 -35.15 -0.14 27.13
N ARG A 458 -35.52 0.55 28.21
CA ARG A 458 -36.08 -0.04 29.44
C ARG A 458 -37.60 0.14 29.44
N ASN A 459 -38.34 -0.87 29.91
CA ASN A 459 -39.80 -0.83 30.01
C ASN A 459 -40.52 -0.40 28.72
N SER A 460 -39.97 -0.78 27.56
CA SER A 460 -40.47 -0.43 26.22
C SER A 460 -40.55 1.08 25.93
N VAL A 461 -39.76 1.90 26.62
CA VAL A 461 -39.72 3.35 26.38
C VAL A 461 -38.75 3.66 25.23
N GLN A 462 -39.28 4.26 24.17
CA GLN A 462 -38.49 4.80 23.06
C GLN A 462 -38.48 6.34 23.13
N LEU A 463 -37.30 6.92 23.36
CA LEU A 463 -37.18 8.36 23.46
C LEU A 463 -37.21 9.01 22.08
N GLN A 464 -37.95 10.11 21.98
CA GLN A 464 -38.10 10.94 20.80
C GLN A 464 -37.07 12.07 20.82
N ARG A 465 -36.44 12.33 19.67
CA ARG A 465 -35.49 13.43 19.52
C ARG A 465 -36.24 14.74 19.31
N CYS A 466 -35.70 15.83 19.86
CA CYS A 466 -36.18 17.17 19.56
C CYS A 466 -36.02 17.45 18.06
N MET A 467 -37.12 17.77 17.37
CA MET A 467 -37.11 17.94 15.91
C MET A 467 -36.16 19.04 15.41
N ARG A 468 -35.84 20.02 16.26
CA ARG A 468 -34.95 21.13 15.92
C ARG A 468 -33.47 20.80 16.09
N CYS A 469 -33.04 20.45 17.31
CA CYS A 469 -31.62 20.21 17.57
C CYS A 469 -31.17 18.77 17.29
N GLN A 470 -32.09 17.80 17.24
CA GLN A 470 -31.83 16.37 17.09
C GLN A 470 -30.94 15.73 18.18
N THR A 471 -30.44 16.50 19.15
CA THR A 471 -29.58 16.05 20.26
C THR A 471 -30.38 15.68 21.51
N ALA A 472 -31.24 16.58 22.00
CA ALA A 472 -32.02 16.33 23.21
C ALA A 472 -33.12 15.28 22.98
N VAL A 473 -33.38 14.46 24.00
CA VAL A 473 -34.33 13.34 23.93
C VAL A 473 -35.37 13.35 25.05
N TYR A 474 -36.60 12.93 24.71
CA TYR A 474 -37.74 12.95 25.62
C TYR A 474 -38.61 11.71 25.43
N CYS A 475 -39.23 11.18 26.50
CA CYS A 475 -40.13 10.02 26.38
C CYS A 475 -41.48 10.35 25.72
N GLY A 476 -41.75 11.63 25.45
CA GLY A 476 -42.96 12.08 24.77
C GLY A 476 -43.09 13.60 24.74
N ARG A 477 -44.13 14.08 24.07
CA ARG A 477 -44.40 15.52 23.89
C ARG A 477 -44.61 16.26 25.22
N THR A 478 -45.18 15.60 26.22
CA THR A 478 -45.39 16.18 27.56
C THR A 478 -44.06 16.56 28.22
N CYS A 479 -43.09 15.64 28.21
CA CYS A 479 -41.75 15.86 28.72
C CYS A 479 -40.96 16.89 27.90
N GLN A 480 -41.12 16.88 26.56
CA GLN A 480 -40.50 17.91 25.72
C GLN A 480 -41.03 19.31 26.03
N LYS A 481 -42.35 19.45 26.27
CA LYS A 481 -42.97 20.73 26.62
C LYS A 481 -42.54 21.22 28.00
N SER A 482 -42.47 20.34 29.01
CA SER A 482 -42.03 20.73 30.35
C SER A 482 -40.57 21.16 30.37
N ALA A 483 -39.71 20.50 29.59
CA ALA A 483 -38.29 20.87 29.45
C ALA A 483 -38.05 22.10 28.57
N TRP A 484 -39.06 22.59 27.85
CA TRP A 484 -38.86 23.63 26.83
C TRP A 484 -38.29 24.92 27.42
N GLN A 485 -38.70 25.31 28.64
CA GLN A 485 -38.22 26.55 29.26
C GLN A 485 -36.70 26.56 29.48
N SER A 486 -36.13 25.43 29.92
CA SER A 486 -34.68 25.29 30.09
C SER A 486 -33.95 24.94 28.79
N HIS A 487 -34.59 24.20 27.88
CA HIS A 487 -33.99 23.76 26.62
C HIS A 487 -33.96 24.84 25.52
N LYS A 488 -34.93 25.76 25.48
CA LYS A 488 -35.18 26.67 24.35
C LYS A 488 -33.94 27.44 23.91
N LEU A 489 -33.21 28.06 24.84
CA LEU A 489 -32.03 28.87 24.51
C LEU A 489 -30.89 28.02 23.91
N ALA A 490 -30.60 26.86 24.49
CA ALA A 490 -29.59 25.93 23.97
C ALA A 490 -30.01 25.36 22.60
N CYS A 491 -31.29 25.03 22.44
CA CYS A 491 -31.87 24.53 21.19
C CYS A 491 -31.79 25.53 20.04
N GLN A 492 -32.04 26.81 20.34
CA GLN A 492 -32.02 27.88 19.34
C GLN A 492 -30.60 28.26 18.91
N SER A 493 -29.63 28.18 19.84
CA SER A 493 -28.22 28.52 19.60
C SER A 493 -27.40 27.37 19.01
N GLY A 494 -27.97 26.18 18.85
CA GLY A 494 -27.23 25.00 18.41
C GLY A 494 -26.26 24.44 19.47
N LYS A 495 -26.25 24.99 20.68
CA LYS A 495 -25.37 24.61 21.80
C LYS A 495 -26.02 23.56 22.71
N VAL A 496 -26.78 22.62 22.14
CA VAL A 496 -27.40 21.55 22.93
C VAL A 496 -26.34 20.52 23.26
N LYS A 497 -26.07 20.34 24.56
CA LYS A 497 -25.10 19.37 25.06
C LYS A 497 -25.64 17.96 24.89
N ALA A 498 -24.78 17.06 24.43
CA ALA A 498 -25.11 15.64 24.43
C ALA A 498 -25.11 15.09 25.87
N GLN A 499 -25.91 14.06 26.12
CA GLN A 499 -25.86 13.36 27.40
C GLN A 499 -24.51 12.66 27.57
N LEU A 500 -24.01 12.72 28.80
CA LEU A 500 -22.81 12.05 29.26
C LEU A 500 -23.16 11.15 30.43
N LEU A 501 -22.46 10.03 30.56
CA LEU A 501 -22.47 9.23 31.78
C LEU A 501 -21.89 10.07 32.95
N PRO A 502 -22.30 9.81 34.21
CA PRO A 502 -21.70 10.47 35.37
C PRO A 502 -20.17 10.33 35.38
N SER A 503 -19.67 9.12 35.15
CA SER A 503 -18.22 8.85 35.10
C SER A 503 -17.51 9.58 33.96
N GLN A 504 -18.18 9.80 32.82
CA GLN A 504 -17.61 10.60 31.72
C GLN A 504 -17.47 12.07 32.13
N ARG A 505 -18.46 12.63 32.84
CA ARG A 505 -18.44 14.02 33.29
C ARG A 505 -17.31 14.27 34.28
N GLU A 506 -17.16 13.39 35.28
CA GLU A 506 -16.11 13.52 36.29
C GLU A 506 -14.71 13.41 35.67
N LEU A 507 -14.52 12.43 34.76
CA LEU A 507 -13.25 12.29 34.05
C LEU A 507 -12.92 13.52 33.20
N LEU A 508 -13.91 14.05 32.47
CA LEU A 508 -13.76 15.27 31.67
C LEU A 508 -13.40 16.48 32.54
N ALA A 509 -14.05 16.65 33.69
CA ALA A 509 -13.79 17.75 34.62
C ALA A 509 -12.38 17.67 35.20
N ALA A 510 -11.95 16.48 35.62
CA ALA A 510 -10.61 16.25 36.15
C ALA A 510 -9.53 16.49 35.09
N MET A 511 -9.75 16.08 33.84
CA MET A 511 -8.81 16.33 32.74
C MET A 511 -8.76 17.80 32.32
N ALA A 512 -9.89 18.50 32.31
CA ALA A 512 -9.93 19.94 32.06
C ALA A 512 -9.12 20.71 33.12
N TRP A 513 -9.26 20.34 34.39
CA TRP A 513 -8.49 20.93 35.49
C TRP A 513 -6.98 20.62 35.38
N ALA A 514 -6.62 19.35 35.14
CA ALA A 514 -5.24 18.91 35.05
C ALA A 514 -4.46 19.53 33.87
N THR A 515 -5.15 19.93 32.81
CA THR A 515 -4.53 20.52 31.62
C THR A 515 -4.46 22.06 31.66
N GLY A 516 -4.98 22.72 32.70
CA GLY A 516 -4.94 24.19 32.85
C GLY A 516 -5.66 24.97 31.73
N SER A 517 -6.48 24.28 30.93
CA SER A 517 -7.12 24.86 29.75
C SER A 517 -8.40 25.61 30.16
N GLN A 518 -8.45 26.92 29.92
CA GLN A 518 -9.70 27.70 30.02
C GLN A 518 -10.55 27.64 28.75
N ASN A 519 -9.99 27.15 27.63
CA ASN A 519 -10.65 26.94 26.35
C ASN A 519 -10.03 25.70 25.68
N GLY A 520 -10.81 24.64 25.51
CA GLY A 520 -10.34 23.37 24.95
C GLY A 520 -11.44 22.32 24.87
N PRO A 521 -11.22 21.19 24.15
CA PRO A 521 -12.27 20.21 23.83
C PRO A 521 -12.92 19.59 25.08
N TYR A 522 -12.19 19.53 26.20
CA TYR A 522 -12.71 19.04 27.49
C TYR A 522 -13.59 20.06 28.21
N VAL A 523 -13.29 21.36 28.06
CA VAL A 523 -14.10 22.45 28.60
C VAL A 523 -15.36 22.60 27.73
N ASP A 524 -15.23 22.56 26.40
CA ASP A 524 -16.35 22.63 25.45
C ASP A 524 -17.37 21.49 25.63
N ALA A 525 -16.90 20.32 26.08
CA ALA A 525 -17.72 19.18 26.44
C ALA A 525 -18.57 19.40 27.71
N LEU A 526 -18.09 20.25 28.62
CA LEU A 526 -18.72 20.54 29.92
C LEU A 526 -19.51 21.85 29.90
N SER A 527 -19.05 22.87 29.17
CA SER A 527 -19.61 24.23 29.01
C SER A 527 -20.76 24.29 28.02
#